data_AF-U6CZV3-F1
#
_entry.id   AF-U6CZV3-F1
#
_cell.length_a   1.000
_cell.length_b   1.000
_cell.length_c   1.000
_cell.angle_alpha   90.00
_cell.angle_beta   90.00
_cell.angle_gamma   90.00
#
_symmetry.space_group_name_H-M   'P 1'
#
loop_
_entity.id
_entity.type
_entity.pdbx_description
1 polymer ?
#
loop_
_entity_poly.entity_id
_entity_poly.type
_entity_poly.pdbx_seq_one_letter_code
_entity_poly.pdbx_strand_id
1 'polypeptide(L)'
;PWQLLTMFNNQLQEKAADLTSLAQTHTNIPKLRAGFVGAQFWSAYTPCDTQNKDAVRRILEQIDVIHRMCQMYPETFVCVTNSTGIRQAFQEGRVASLIGVEGGHSIDSSLGVLRALYHLGMRYLTLTHSCNTPWADNWLVDTGEDQAQSQGLSDFGQSVVREM
;
A
#
# COMPACT_ATOMS: atom_id res chain seq x y z
N PRO A 1 5.99 -4.64 -2.81
CA PRO A 1 6.69 -3.64 -1.97
C PRO A 1 7.26 -4.20 -0.66
N TRP A 2 6.49 -4.96 0.12
CA TRP A 2 7.00 -5.55 1.37
C TRP A 2 8.28 -6.39 1.22
N GLN A 3 8.34 -7.27 0.20
CA GLN A 3 9.56 -8.04 -0.08
C GLN A 3 10.77 -7.17 -0.46
N LEU A 4 10.56 -5.99 -1.05
CA LEU A 4 11.65 -5.06 -1.35
C LEU A 4 12.24 -4.46 -0.06
N LEU A 5 11.40 -4.20 0.94
CA LEU A 5 11.85 -3.76 2.26
C LEU A 5 12.59 -4.89 2.99
N THR A 6 11.99 -6.08 3.08
CA THR A 6 12.57 -7.16 3.90
C THR A 6 13.84 -7.78 3.31
N MET A 7 13.94 -7.82 1.98
CA MET A 7 15.10 -8.44 1.31
C MET A 7 16.21 -7.43 0.98
N PHE A 8 15.85 -6.17 0.69
CA PHE A 8 16.79 -5.17 0.15
C PHE A 8 16.73 -3.82 0.85
N ASN A 9 15.96 -3.70 1.95
CA ASN A 9 15.74 -2.44 2.64
C ASN A 9 15.31 -1.29 1.69
N ASN A 10 14.45 -1.61 0.71
CA ASN A 10 13.97 -0.69 -0.35
C ASN A 10 15.05 -0.11 -1.28
N GLN A 11 16.25 -0.68 -1.31
CA GLN A 11 17.35 -0.31 -2.19
C GLN A 11 17.20 -0.94 -3.58
N LEU A 12 16.50 -0.24 -4.49
CA LEU A 12 16.22 -0.73 -5.84
C LEU A 12 17.46 -0.80 -6.75
N GLN A 13 18.54 -0.11 -6.38
CA GLN A 13 19.81 -0.12 -7.11
C GLN A 13 20.61 -1.41 -6.90
N GLU A 14 20.27 -2.23 -5.92
CA GLU A 14 20.92 -3.51 -5.73
C GLU A 14 20.60 -4.44 -6.90
N LYS A 15 21.63 -5.07 -7.48
CA LYS A 15 21.45 -6.02 -8.59
C LYS A 15 20.49 -7.16 -8.23
N ALA A 16 20.46 -7.57 -6.96
CA ALA A 16 19.55 -8.61 -6.47
C ALA A 16 18.09 -8.15 -6.42
N ALA A 17 17.82 -6.84 -6.43
CA ALA A 17 16.48 -6.25 -6.43
C ALA A 17 15.91 -5.97 -7.84
N ASP A 18 16.63 -6.34 -8.90
CA ASP A 18 16.24 -6.11 -10.29
C ASP A 18 14.95 -6.87 -10.63
N LEU A 19 13.86 -6.13 -10.84
CA LEU A 19 12.54 -6.70 -11.10
C LEU A 19 12.43 -7.40 -12.46
N THR A 20 13.41 -7.25 -13.35
CA THR A 20 13.45 -8.02 -14.61
C THR A 20 13.91 -9.46 -14.39
N SER A 21 14.62 -9.74 -13.29
CA SER A 21 15.26 -11.03 -13.01
C SER A 21 15.03 -11.60 -11.60
N LEU A 22 14.38 -10.85 -10.70
CA LEU A 22 14.08 -11.28 -9.33
C LEU A 22 13.16 -12.52 -9.30
N ALA A 23 13.73 -13.70 -9.11
CA ALA A 23 13.01 -14.97 -9.25
C ALA A 23 12.34 -15.44 -7.94
N GLN A 24 12.89 -15.03 -6.79
CA GLN A 24 12.59 -15.52 -5.45
C GLN A 24 11.25 -15.01 -4.90
N THR A 25 10.61 -14.06 -5.58
CA THR A 25 9.32 -13.47 -5.23
C THR A 25 8.22 -14.01 -6.13
N HIS A 26 6.95 -13.93 -5.71
CA HIS A 26 5.83 -14.26 -6.59
C HIS A 26 5.68 -13.28 -7.76
N THR A 27 6.22 -12.07 -7.61
CA THR A 27 6.05 -10.97 -8.57
C THR A 27 7.38 -10.47 -9.08
N ASN A 28 7.53 -10.45 -10.40
CA ASN A 28 8.57 -9.74 -11.15
C ASN A 28 8.00 -9.32 -12.51
N ILE A 29 8.73 -8.54 -13.30
CA ILE A 29 8.25 -8.00 -14.57
C ILE A 29 7.85 -9.11 -15.56
N PRO A 30 8.69 -10.13 -15.85
CA PRO A 30 8.30 -11.24 -16.72
C PRO A 30 7.02 -11.96 -16.27
N LYS A 31 6.86 -12.23 -14.96
CA LYS A 31 5.68 -12.90 -14.40
C LYS A 31 4.41 -12.05 -14.57
N LEU A 32 4.49 -10.74 -14.35
CA LEU A 32 3.36 -9.83 -14.58
C LEU A 32 2.92 -9.82 -16.04
N ARG A 33 3.89 -9.79 -16.97
CA ARG A 33 3.61 -9.83 -18.41
C ARG A 33 2.99 -11.17 -18.83
N ALA A 34 3.56 -12.29 -18.38
CA ALA A 34 3.03 -13.62 -18.66
C ALA A 34 1.64 -13.84 -18.07
N GLY A 35 1.33 -13.22 -16.93
CA GLY A 35 0.02 -13.23 -16.29
C GLY A 35 -0.99 -12.23 -16.85
N PHE A 36 -0.65 -11.47 -17.90
CA PHE A 36 -1.51 -10.45 -18.50
C PHE A 36 -2.01 -9.39 -17.50
N VAL A 37 -1.21 -9.06 -16.48
CA VAL A 37 -1.57 -8.05 -15.48
C VAL A 37 -1.46 -6.66 -16.10
N GLY A 38 -2.59 -5.97 -16.26
CA GLY A 38 -2.67 -4.62 -16.83
C GLY A 38 -2.76 -3.49 -15.80
N ALA A 39 -3.12 -3.81 -14.56
CA ALA A 39 -3.16 -2.86 -13.44
C ALA A 39 -2.91 -3.60 -12.12
N GLN A 40 -2.23 -2.94 -11.18
CA GLN A 40 -1.91 -3.47 -9.87
C GLN A 40 -2.01 -2.38 -8.82
N PHE A 41 -2.76 -2.65 -7.75
CA PHE A 41 -2.59 -1.93 -6.50
C PHE A 41 -1.42 -2.54 -5.73
N TRP A 42 -0.38 -1.75 -5.54
CA TRP A 42 0.76 -2.11 -4.72
C TRP A 42 0.44 -1.77 -3.26
N SER A 43 0.42 -2.78 -2.40
CA SER A 43 0.24 -2.56 -0.97
C SER A 43 1.46 -1.83 -0.40
N ALA A 44 1.24 -0.60 0.05
CA ALA A 44 2.07 0.08 1.02
C ALA A 44 1.62 -0.42 2.40
N TYR A 45 2.46 -1.28 2.99
CA TYR A 45 2.15 -1.98 4.23
C TYR A 45 3.25 -1.73 5.26
N THR A 46 2.84 -1.52 6.51
CA THR A 46 3.73 -1.52 7.68
C THR A 46 3.14 -2.38 8.79
N PRO A 47 3.94 -3.20 9.50
CA PRO A 47 3.40 -4.12 10.50
C PRO A 47 2.67 -3.45 11.66
N CYS A 48 1.74 -4.19 12.28
CA CYS A 48 0.92 -3.69 13.40
C CYS A 48 1.72 -3.21 14.61
N ASP A 49 2.90 -3.79 14.86
CA ASP A 49 3.77 -3.42 15.98
C ASP A 49 4.43 -2.03 15.82
N THR A 50 4.24 -1.39 14.66
CA THR A 50 4.67 -0.02 14.35
C THR A 50 3.62 1.04 14.73
N GLN A 51 2.38 0.62 15.03
CA GLN A 51 1.32 1.51 15.53
C GLN A 51 1.78 2.23 16.81
N ASN A 52 1.48 3.52 16.94
CA ASN A 52 1.97 4.40 18.02
C ASN A 52 3.50 4.51 18.11
N LYS A 53 4.23 4.17 17.03
CA LYS A 53 5.69 4.27 16.92
C LYS A 53 6.09 4.99 15.63
N ASP A 54 6.45 4.24 14.60
CA ASP A 54 6.99 4.75 13.34
C ASP A 54 6.14 4.38 12.12
N ALA A 55 4.87 3.98 12.32
CA ALA A 55 3.93 3.62 11.24
C ALA A 55 3.85 4.69 10.12
N VAL A 56 3.70 5.98 10.49
CA VAL A 56 3.61 7.09 9.52
C VAL A 56 4.91 7.23 8.72
N ARG A 57 6.08 7.09 9.37
CA ARG A 57 7.36 7.14 8.65
C ARG A 57 7.48 5.97 7.67
N ARG A 58 7.20 4.75 8.13
CA ARG A 58 7.35 3.55 7.31
C ARG A 58 6.38 3.53 6.15
N ILE A 59 5.13 3.99 6.33
CA ILE A 59 4.20 4.05 5.21
C ILE A 59 4.66 5.05 4.13
N LEU A 60 5.28 6.16 4.52
CA LEU A 60 5.90 7.10 3.58
C LEU A 60 7.06 6.44 2.80
N GLU A 61 7.92 5.68 3.48
CA GLU A 61 9.01 4.92 2.83
C GLU A 61 8.48 3.85 1.87
N GLN A 62 7.36 3.19 2.20
CA GLN A 62 6.72 2.20 1.34
C GLN A 62 6.01 2.83 0.13
N ILE A 63 5.43 4.02 0.30
CA ILE A 63 4.88 4.81 -0.81
C ILE A 63 6.02 5.25 -1.74
N ASP A 64 7.11 5.75 -1.18
CA ASP A 64 8.30 6.17 -1.92
C ASP A 64 8.90 5.05 -2.77
N VAL A 65 9.07 3.84 -2.23
CA VAL A 65 9.62 2.72 -3.02
C VAL A 65 8.72 2.34 -4.20
N ILE A 66 7.39 2.48 -4.07
CA ILE A 66 6.44 2.25 -5.18
C ILE A 66 6.64 3.32 -6.26
N HIS A 67 6.76 4.59 -5.88
CA HIS A 67 7.04 5.68 -6.83
C HIS A 67 8.38 5.49 -7.55
N ARG A 68 9.45 5.19 -6.80
CA ARG A 68 10.77 4.92 -7.39
C ARG A 68 10.78 3.68 -8.28
N MET A 69 10.00 2.65 -7.95
CA MET A 69 9.82 1.47 -8.80
C MET A 69 9.18 1.86 -10.15
N CYS A 70 8.13 2.70 -10.15
CA CYS A 70 7.56 3.23 -11.38
C CYS A 70 8.59 4.03 -12.21
N GLN A 71 9.40 4.86 -11.55
CA GLN A 71 10.41 5.70 -12.21
C GLN A 71 11.58 4.87 -12.77
N MET A 72 11.97 3.79 -12.11
CA MET A 72 13.09 2.93 -12.52
C MET A 72 12.73 2.03 -13.71
N TYR A 73 11.47 1.64 -13.86
CA TYR A 73 11.01 0.77 -14.95
C TYR A 73 9.83 1.41 -15.72
N PRO A 74 10.02 2.59 -16.35
CA PRO A 74 8.93 3.37 -16.96
C PRO A 74 8.32 2.69 -18.20
N GLU A 75 9.06 1.78 -18.84
CA GLU A 75 8.61 0.92 -19.94
C GLU A 75 7.60 -0.14 -19.49
N THR A 76 7.57 -0.46 -18.20
CA THR A 76 6.66 -1.47 -17.63
C THR A 76 5.61 -0.86 -16.74
N PHE A 77 5.99 0.05 -15.85
CA PHE A 77 5.11 0.59 -14.81
C PHE A 77 4.80 2.07 -15.08
N VAL A 78 3.58 2.47 -14.78
CA VAL A 78 3.21 3.88 -14.68
C VAL A 78 2.37 4.09 -13.44
N CYS A 79 2.83 4.99 -12.57
CA CYS A 79 2.10 5.33 -11.36
C CYS A 79 0.88 6.19 -11.73
N VAL A 80 -0.32 5.70 -11.42
CA VAL A 80 -1.58 6.37 -11.76
C VAL A 80 -2.49 6.46 -10.53
N THR A 81 -3.36 7.46 -10.54
CA THR A 81 -4.18 7.79 -9.36
C THR A 81 -5.66 7.94 -9.69
N ASN A 82 -6.10 7.53 -10.87
CA ASN A 82 -7.50 7.57 -11.26
C ASN A 82 -7.78 6.54 -12.35
N SER A 83 -9.07 6.29 -12.59
CA SER A 83 -9.54 5.30 -13.57
C SER A 83 -9.16 5.65 -15.01
N THR A 84 -9.06 6.94 -15.36
CA THR A 84 -8.59 7.38 -16.68
C THR A 84 -7.13 6.99 -16.90
N GLY A 85 -6.28 7.20 -15.91
CA GLY A 85 -4.87 6.79 -15.93
C GLY A 85 -4.71 5.27 -16.07
N ILE A 86 -5.57 4.48 -15.41
CA ILE A 86 -5.60 3.02 -15.60
C ILE A 86 -5.87 2.67 -17.08
N ARG A 87 -6.91 3.26 -17.67
CA ARG A 87 -7.27 3.01 -19.08
C ARG A 87 -6.15 3.42 -20.03
N GLN A 88 -5.49 4.55 -19.76
CA GLN A 88 -4.36 5.03 -20.56
C GLN A 88 -3.16 4.08 -20.46
N ALA A 89 -2.77 3.66 -19.25
CA ALA A 89 -1.69 2.69 -19.07
C ALA A 89 -1.96 1.39 -19.84
N PHE A 90 -3.21 0.94 -19.81
CA PHE A 90 -3.64 -0.25 -20.54
C PHE A 90 -3.49 -0.09 -22.06
N GLN A 91 -3.84 1.08 -22.62
CA GLN A 91 -3.65 1.40 -24.03
C GLN A 91 -2.16 1.48 -24.43
N GLU A 92 -1.32 1.96 -23.52
CA GLU A 92 0.13 2.06 -23.70
C GLU A 92 0.85 0.71 -23.47
N GLY A 93 0.12 -0.35 -23.14
CA GLY A 93 0.71 -1.65 -22.83
C GLY A 93 1.58 -1.63 -21.58
N ARG A 94 1.32 -0.73 -20.63
CA ARG A 94 2.00 -0.62 -19.33
C ARG A 94 1.10 -1.13 -18.22
N VAL A 95 1.72 -1.58 -17.13
CA VAL A 95 1.01 -1.94 -15.90
C VAL A 95 0.71 -0.65 -15.14
N ALA A 96 -0.58 -0.30 -15.03
CA ALA A 96 -1.02 0.78 -14.17
C ALA A 96 -0.71 0.43 -12.70
N SER A 97 0.14 1.22 -12.06
CA SER A 97 0.57 1.03 -10.69
C SER A 97 -0.15 2.02 -9.79
N LEU A 98 -0.99 1.53 -8.88
CA LEU A 98 -1.69 2.33 -7.89
C LEU A 98 -1.19 2.00 -6.50
N ILE A 99 -1.43 2.89 -5.54
CA ILE A 99 -1.03 2.68 -4.15
C ILE A 99 -2.27 2.42 -3.30
N GLY A 100 -2.22 1.34 -2.55
CA GLY A 100 -3.14 1.05 -1.48
C GLY A 100 -2.43 1.03 -0.15
N VAL A 101 -2.93 1.76 0.84
CA VAL A 101 -2.36 1.75 2.20
C VAL A 101 -3.06 0.66 3.01
N GLU A 102 -2.30 -0.29 3.52
CA GLU A 102 -2.82 -1.45 4.24
C GLU A 102 -2.70 -1.25 5.76
N GLY A 103 -3.80 -0.82 6.38
CA GLY A 103 -3.95 -0.66 7.83
C GLY A 103 -4.09 0.79 8.25
N GLY A 104 -5.18 1.11 8.93
CA GLY A 104 -5.51 2.46 9.41
C GLY A 104 -4.57 3.01 10.48
N HIS A 105 -3.74 2.18 11.11
CA HIS A 105 -2.66 2.65 11.98
C HIS A 105 -1.65 3.53 11.22
N SER A 106 -1.61 3.43 9.89
CA SER A 106 -0.78 4.27 9.02
C SER A 106 -1.15 5.75 9.04
N ILE A 107 -2.38 6.11 9.43
CA ILE A 107 -2.81 7.52 9.55
C ILE A 107 -2.64 8.07 10.97
N ASP A 108 -2.25 7.23 11.93
CA ASP A 108 -2.06 7.60 13.35
C ASP A 108 -3.22 8.45 13.91
N SER A 109 -4.45 8.01 13.60
CA SER A 109 -5.70 8.72 13.97
C SER A 109 -5.74 10.20 13.57
N SER A 110 -5.13 10.56 12.43
CA SER A 110 -5.06 11.93 11.92
C SER A 110 -5.64 12.06 10.51
N LEU A 111 -6.69 12.87 10.37
CA LEU A 111 -7.24 13.24 9.05
C LEU A 111 -6.25 14.07 8.22
N GLY A 112 -5.33 14.80 8.86
CA GLY A 112 -4.25 15.50 8.17
C GLY A 112 -3.31 14.53 7.47
N VAL A 113 -2.94 13.44 8.16
CA VAL A 113 -2.12 12.37 7.56
C VAL A 113 -2.92 11.66 6.46
N LEU A 114 -4.21 11.35 6.66
CA LEU A 114 -5.06 10.76 5.62
C LEU A 114 -5.03 11.56 4.31
N ARG A 115 -5.25 12.88 4.38
CA ARG A 115 -5.18 13.76 3.20
C ARG A 115 -3.76 13.81 2.60
N ALA A 116 -2.72 13.83 3.43
CA ALA A 116 -1.34 13.78 2.93
C ALA A 116 -1.07 12.49 2.14
N LEU A 117 -1.49 11.33 2.65
CA LEU A 117 -1.36 10.05 1.94
C LEU A 117 -2.16 10.05 0.62
N TYR A 118 -3.36 10.63 0.60
CA TYR A 118 -4.13 10.82 -0.64
C TYR A 118 -3.36 11.65 -1.67
N HIS A 119 -2.76 12.78 -1.26
CA HIS A 119 -1.95 13.63 -2.14
C HIS A 119 -0.67 12.92 -2.62
N LEU A 120 -0.10 12.01 -1.81
CA LEU A 120 1.03 11.17 -2.17
C LEU A 120 0.66 9.97 -3.06
N GLY A 121 -0.63 9.82 -3.41
CA GLY A 121 -1.10 8.84 -4.41
C GLY A 121 -1.87 7.64 -3.84
N MET A 122 -2.13 7.58 -2.53
CA MET A 122 -3.02 6.57 -1.94
C MET A 122 -4.41 6.64 -2.59
N ARG A 123 -4.94 5.50 -3.04
CA ARG A 123 -6.28 5.40 -3.65
C ARG A 123 -7.21 4.36 -3.02
N TYR A 124 -6.73 3.62 -2.03
CA TYR A 124 -7.58 3.01 -1.01
C TYR A 124 -6.84 2.97 0.32
N LEU A 125 -7.61 2.86 1.41
CA LEU A 125 -7.14 2.55 2.75
C LEU A 125 -7.84 1.29 3.24
N THR A 126 -7.08 0.26 3.62
CA THR A 126 -7.62 -0.84 4.42
C THR A 126 -7.79 -0.32 5.85
N LEU A 127 -9.02 -0.33 6.38
CA LEU A 127 -9.34 0.29 7.68
C LEU A 127 -8.49 -0.27 8.83
N THR A 128 -8.26 -1.59 8.84
CA THR A 128 -7.39 -2.27 9.80
C THR A 128 -6.53 -3.31 9.08
N HIS A 129 -5.34 -3.58 9.61
CA HIS A 129 -4.66 -4.85 9.34
C HIS A 129 -5.13 -5.87 10.41
N SER A 130 -4.32 -6.84 10.82
CA SER A 130 -4.58 -7.75 11.95
C SER A 130 -4.30 -7.10 13.31
N CYS A 131 -4.81 -5.90 13.53
CA CYS A 131 -4.80 -5.18 14.80
C CYS A 131 -5.85 -4.06 14.77
N ASN A 132 -6.49 -3.80 15.90
CA ASN A 132 -7.39 -2.67 16.03
C ASN A 132 -6.62 -1.35 15.87
N THR A 133 -7.32 -0.35 15.34
CA THR A 133 -6.94 1.06 15.52
C THR A 133 -7.80 1.64 16.65
N PRO A 134 -7.49 2.83 17.19
CA PRO A 134 -8.37 3.50 18.16
C PRO A 134 -9.78 3.79 17.63
N TRP A 135 -10.03 3.58 16.33
CA TRP A 135 -11.26 4.00 15.68
C TRP A 135 -11.97 2.94 14.82
N ALA A 136 -11.36 1.76 14.64
CA ALA A 136 -11.91 0.63 13.91
C ALA A 136 -11.39 -0.71 14.45
N ASP A 137 -12.28 -1.70 14.51
CA ASP A 137 -11.97 -3.07 14.93
C ASP A 137 -11.54 -3.96 13.75
N ASN A 138 -10.64 -4.90 14.02
CA ASN A 138 -10.08 -5.82 13.03
C ASN A 138 -10.70 -7.22 13.07
N TRP A 139 -10.36 -8.06 12.08
CA TRP A 139 -10.94 -9.40 11.91
C TRP A 139 -10.64 -10.38 13.07
N LEU A 140 -9.56 -10.19 13.83
CA LEU A 140 -9.24 -11.03 15.01
C LEU A 140 -10.27 -10.90 16.13
N VAL A 141 -11.12 -9.87 16.10
CA VAL A 141 -12.27 -9.74 17.00
C VAL A 141 -13.27 -10.86 16.76
N ASP A 142 -13.50 -11.27 15.51
CA ASP A 142 -14.44 -12.33 15.16
C ASP A 142 -13.92 -13.73 15.54
N THR A 143 -12.60 -13.89 15.71
CA THR A 143 -11.98 -15.13 16.20
C THR A 143 -11.83 -15.17 17.73
N GLY A 144 -12.11 -14.06 18.41
CA GLY A 144 -11.93 -13.92 19.85
C GLY A 144 -10.46 -13.74 20.31
N GLU A 145 -9.54 -13.54 19.36
CA GLU A 145 -8.13 -13.25 19.65
C GLU A 145 -7.91 -11.79 20.07
N ASP A 146 -8.75 -10.86 19.57
CA ASP A 146 -8.79 -9.46 19.98
C ASP A 146 -10.14 -9.08 20.59
N GLN A 147 -10.15 -8.00 21.39
CA GLN A 147 -11.38 -7.42 21.94
C GLN A 147 -11.96 -6.37 20.98
N ALA A 148 -13.29 -6.34 20.84
CA ALA A 148 -14.01 -5.27 20.15
C ALA A 148 -13.87 -3.95 20.94
N GLN A 149 -13.04 -3.02 20.45
CA GLN A 149 -12.80 -1.73 21.11
C GLN A 149 -13.83 -0.69 20.67
N SER A 150 -14.10 -0.63 19.36
CA SER A 150 -15.05 0.32 18.76
C SER A 150 -16.44 -0.28 18.52
N GLN A 151 -16.59 -1.61 18.64
CA GLN A 151 -17.76 -2.38 18.20
C GLN A 151 -18.12 -2.08 16.73
N GLY A 152 -17.08 -2.05 15.88
CA GLY A 152 -17.17 -1.58 14.49
C GLY A 152 -16.38 -0.29 14.28
N LEU A 153 -17.08 0.83 14.11
CA LEU A 153 -16.47 2.17 13.93
C LEU A 153 -16.85 3.10 15.08
N SER A 154 -15.83 3.71 15.70
CA SER A 154 -16.05 4.83 16.63
C SER A 154 -16.59 6.08 15.91
N ASP A 155 -17.00 7.11 16.65
CA ASP A 155 -17.40 8.41 16.07
C ASP A 155 -16.28 9.04 15.21
N PHE A 156 -15.02 8.89 15.65
CA PHE A 156 -13.88 9.32 14.83
C PHE A 156 -13.73 8.43 13.59
N GLY A 157 -13.91 7.11 13.71
CA GLY A 157 -13.87 6.19 12.58
C GLY A 157 -14.92 6.48 11.52
N GLN A 158 -16.13 6.87 11.94
CA GLN A 158 -17.17 7.38 11.04
C GLN A 158 -16.72 8.66 10.31
N SER A 159 -16.00 9.54 10.99
CA SER A 159 -15.43 10.75 10.38
C SER A 159 -14.32 10.43 9.38
N VAL A 160 -13.48 9.42 9.66
CA VAL A 160 -12.48 8.91 8.70
C VAL A 160 -13.16 8.38 7.44
N VAL A 161 -14.20 7.56 7.57
CA VAL A 161 -14.94 7.02 6.41
C VAL A 161 -15.63 8.13 5.62
N ARG A 162 -16.11 9.21 6.27
CA ARG A 162 -16.71 10.36 5.56
C ARG A 162 -15.69 11.21 4.79
N GLU A 163 -14.44 11.24 5.22
CA GLU A 163 -13.35 11.98 4.56
C GLU A 163 -12.79 11.22 3.35
N MET A 164 -12.94 9.88 3.31
CA MET A 164 -12.51 8.99 2.21
C MET A 164 -13.43 9.08 0.99
#